data_AF-A0A2I0NV05-F1
#
_entry.id   AF-A0A2I0NV05-F1
#
_cell.length_a   1.000
_cell.length_b   1.000
_cell.length_c   1.000
_cell.angle_alpha   90.00
_cell.angle_beta   90.00
_cell.angle_gamma   90.00
#
_symmetry.space_group_name_H-M   'P 1'
#
loop_
_entity.id
_entity.type
_entity.pdbx_description
1 polymer ?
#
loop_
_entity_poly.entity_id
_entity_poly.type
_entity_poly.pdbx_seq_one_letter_code
_entity_poly.pdbx_strand_id
1 'polypeptide(L)'
;MVSTWDLETAEACLSAGASSVFLRVTALDEPRELPDGVIPLLPRVAHAGDLALLSAWTDLGPVVVATLGQLAAAIKAGTPVQADWPLNVTNPWSATALQDLGAELVWASPELTGSRLAEVARGSSAPIGALVYGRLELMVSEHCILQAAGECAHSCATCVRRRSLWWLRDQKEYQFPVLTDSGGRSHVFNAVTLDLSRALAEVIGAGVAAVRLEMTTETPSEASDITSSMVEAVRHVASGGEPPVVAIANPATSGHFFRGIR
;
A
#
# COMPACT_ATOMS: atom_id res chain seq x y z
N MET A 1 -4.82 7.75 4.19
CA MET A 1 -3.45 7.77 3.63
C MET A 1 -3.49 7.14 2.25
N VAL A 2 -2.55 7.44 1.36
CA VAL A 2 -2.54 6.90 -0.01
C VAL A 2 -1.15 6.36 -0.32
N SER A 3 -1.03 5.27 -1.07
CA SER A 3 0.25 4.79 -1.59
C SER A 3 0.37 5.04 -3.08
N THR A 4 1.55 5.47 -3.52
CA THR A 4 1.83 5.82 -4.92
C THR A 4 3.19 5.29 -5.37
N TRP A 5 3.39 5.30 -6.69
CA TRP A 5 4.61 4.84 -7.36
C TRP A 5 5.53 5.98 -7.81
N ASP A 6 5.01 7.20 -7.81
CA ASP A 6 5.71 8.38 -8.26
C ASP A 6 5.24 9.60 -7.45
N LEU A 7 6.02 10.68 -7.57
CA LEU A 7 5.81 11.90 -6.80
C LEU A 7 4.65 12.75 -7.35
N GLU A 8 4.41 12.72 -8.67
CA GLU A 8 3.34 13.51 -9.31
C GLU A 8 1.97 13.04 -8.81
N THR A 9 1.77 11.73 -8.77
CA THR A 9 0.58 11.09 -8.18
C THR A 9 0.50 11.37 -6.68
N ALA A 10 1.64 11.41 -5.97
CA ALA A 10 1.65 11.72 -4.54
C ALA A 10 1.16 13.14 -4.24
N GLU A 11 1.67 14.12 -4.97
CA GLU A 11 1.28 15.53 -4.85
C GLU A 11 -0.20 15.75 -5.20
N ALA A 12 -0.70 15.04 -6.22
CA ALA A 12 -2.12 15.06 -6.57
C ALA A 12 -2.99 14.52 -5.42
N CYS A 13 -2.62 13.40 -4.81
CA CYS A 13 -3.35 12.84 -3.67
C CYS A 13 -3.30 13.74 -2.42
N LEU A 14 -2.16 14.36 -2.12
CA LEU A 14 -2.06 15.34 -1.02
C LEU A 14 -2.98 16.54 -1.26
N SER A 15 -2.97 17.09 -2.48
CA SER A 15 -3.83 18.20 -2.88
C SER A 15 -5.32 17.84 -2.81
N ALA A 16 -5.65 16.57 -3.05
CA ALA A 16 -7.00 16.02 -2.92
C ALA A 16 -7.44 15.75 -1.46
N GLY A 17 -6.58 16.03 -0.48
CA GLY A 17 -6.91 15.96 0.95
C GLY A 17 -6.48 14.67 1.65
N ALA A 18 -5.58 13.87 1.06
CA ALA A 18 -4.92 12.79 1.80
C ALA A 18 -4.13 13.35 2.99
N SER A 19 -4.27 12.73 4.16
CA SER A 19 -3.52 13.15 5.37
C SER A 19 -2.01 12.93 5.25
N SER A 20 -1.62 11.91 4.49
CA SER A 20 -0.24 11.60 4.12
C SER A 20 -0.24 10.64 2.94
N VAL A 21 0.88 10.60 2.23
CA VAL A 21 1.12 9.70 1.10
C VAL A 21 2.36 8.87 1.33
N PHE A 22 2.31 7.61 0.93
CA PHE A 22 3.40 6.66 0.97
C PHE A 22 3.99 6.53 -0.42
N LEU A 23 5.20 7.04 -0.62
CA LEU A 23 5.93 6.88 -1.88
C LEU A 23 6.73 5.60 -1.83
N ARG A 24 6.45 4.65 -2.74
CA ARG A 24 7.24 3.43 -2.85
C ARG A 24 8.67 3.75 -3.28
N VAL A 25 9.63 3.23 -2.53
CA VAL A 25 11.06 3.36 -2.82
C VAL A 25 11.71 1.98 -2.86
N THR A 26 12.87 1.89 -3.50
CA THR A 26 13.69 0.70 -3.60
C THR A 26 15.10 0.96 -3.05
N ALA A 27 15.89 -0.09 -2.94
CA ALA A 27 17.30 0.03 -2.54
C ALA A 27 18.18 0.74 -3.59
N LEU A 28 17.70 0.91 -4.83
CA LEU A 28 18.43 1.61 -5.89
C LEU A 28 18.05 3.08 -6.02
N ASP A 29 16.98 3.52 -5.34
CA ASP A 29 16.60 4.93 -5.36
C ASP A 29 17.48 5.72 -4.40
N GLU A 30 17.95 6.88 -4.86
CA GLU A 30 18.80 7.76 -4.05
C GLU A 30 17.99 8.35 -2.89
N PRO A 31 18.38 8.07 -1.62
CA PRO A 31 17.72 8.63 -0.45
C PRO A 31 17.80 10.14 -0.45
N ARG A 32 16.65 10.79 -0.24
CA ARG A 32 16.53 12.25 -0.23
C ARG A 32 15.36 12.68 0.63
N GLU A 33 15.37 13.94 1.06
CA GLU A 33 14.20 14.56 1.67
C GLU A 33 13.02 14.52 0.69
N LEU A 34 11.86 14.09 1.19
CA LEU A 34 10.60 14.07 0.45
C LEU A 34 9.76 15.28 0.88
N PRO A 35 8.82 15.75 0.03
CA PRO A 35 7.91 16.82 0.40
C PRO A 35 7.12 16.50 1.68
N ASP A 36 6.70 17.54 2.39
CA ASP A 36 5.88 17.41 3.59
C ASP A 36 4.64 16.53 3.33
N GLY A 37 4.39 15.58 4.22
CA GLY A 37 3.28 14.63 4.10
C GLY A 37 3.58 13.42 3.22
N VAL A 38 4.74 13.34 2.56
CA VAL A 38 5.20 12.15 1.83
C VAL A 38 6.17 11.34 2.69
N ILE A 39 5.87 10.06 2.87
CA ILE A 39 6.62 9.12 3.70
C ILE A 39 7.13 7.99 2.79
N PRO A 40 8.42 7.61 2.83
CA PRO A 40 8.92 6.47 2.07
C PRO A 40 8.31 5.15 2.55
N LEU A 41 7.82 4.35 1.60
CA LEU A 41 7.39 2.96 1.79
C LEU A 41 8.46 2.02 1.27
N LEU A 42 9.12 1.33 2.19
CA LEU A 42 10.22 0.42 1.90
C LEU A 42 9.71 -0.87 1.21
N PRO A 43 10.55 -1.54 0.39
CA PRO A 43 10.10 -2.64 -0.45
C PRO A 43 9.79 -3.89 0.39
N ARG A 44 8.88 -4.72 -0.10
CA ARG A 44 8.47 -5.97 0.57
C ARG A 44 9.51 -7.07 0.55
N VAL A 45 10.33 -7.06 -0.50
CA VAL A 45 11.45 -7.95 -0.66
C VAL A 45 12.70 -7.11 -0.47
N ALA A 46 13.43 -7.39 0.62
CA ALA A 46 14.69 -6.75 0.93
C ALA A 46 15.67 -7.82 1.41
N HIS A 47 16.72 -8.05 0.64
CA HIS A 47 17.83 -8.89 1.05
C HIS A 47 18.74 -8.15 2.03
N ALA A 48 19.65 -8.88 2.68
CA ALA A 48 20.59 -8.27 3.64
C ALA A 48 21.41 -7.10 3.04
N GLY A 49 21.78 -7.19 1.75
CA GLY A 49 22.45 -6.09 1.05
C GLY A 49 21.56 -4.87 0.82
N ASP A 50 20.25 -5.08 0.60
CA ASP A 50 19.27 -4.01 0.39
C ASP A 50 19.07 -3.21 1.69
N LEU A 51 19.09 -3.88 2.86
CA LEU A 51 18.85 -3.23 4.16
C LEU A 51 19.85 -2.10 4.47
N ALA A 52 21.11 -2.25 4.07
CA ALA A 52 22.13 -1.23 4.29
C ALA A 52 21.91 0.02 3.41
N LEU A 53 21.33 -0.15 2.22
CA LEU A 53 20.98 0.96 1.34
C LEU A 53 19.68 1.62 1.82
N LEU A 54 18.72 0.81 2.26
CA LEU A 54 17.44 1.28 2.76
C LEU A 54 17.53 2.02 4.10
N SER A 55 18.55 1.76 4.93
CA SER A 55 18.70 2.47 6.22
C SER A 55 18.93 3.97 6.05
N ALA A 56 19.48 4.42 4.92
CA ALA A 56 19.60 5.84 4.65
C ALA A 56 18.22 6.53 4.56
N TRP A 57 17.16 5.84 4.14
CA TRP A 57 15.79 6.37 4.22
C TRP A 57 15.29 6.48 5.67
N THR A 58 15.71 5.57 6.55
CA THR A 58 15.35 5.61 7.98
C THR A 58 16.02 6.76 8.73
N ASP A 59 17.18 7.21 8.25
CA ASP A 59 17.91 8.36 8.83
C ASP A 59 17.27 9.71 8.46
N LEU A 60 16.44 9.76 7.42
CA LEU A 60 15.83 10.99 6.89
C LEU A 60 14.48 11.34 7.53
N GLY A 61 13.88 10.42 8.28
CA GLY A 61 12.59 10.64 8.93
C GLY A 61 11.69 9.40 8.94
N PRO A 62 10.38 9.60 9.16
CA PRO A 62 9.43 8.49 9.28
C PRO A 62 9.45 7.56 8.08
N VAL A 63 9.21 6.27 8.31
CA VAL A 63 9.17 5.25 7.25
C VAL A 63 7.98 4.31 7.43
N VAL A 64 7.52 3.72 6.32
CA VAL A 64 6.63 2.56 6.34
C VAL A 64 7.42 1.33 5.91
N VAL A 65 7.40 0.27 6.71
CA VAL A 65 8.28 -0.91 6.52
C VAL A 65 7.46 -2.17 6.29
N ALA A 66 7.95 -3.04 5.41
CA ALA A 66 7.24 -4.26 5.02
C ALA A 66 7.89 -5.55 5.52
N THR A 67 9.01 -5.46 6.25
CA THR A 67 9.73 -6.61 6.81
C THR A 67 10.23 -6.33 8.23
N LEU A 68 10.43 -7.39 9.02
CA LEU A 68 10.98 -7.25 10.38
C LEU A 68 12.42 -6.71 10.38
N GLY A 69 13.20 -6.99 9.34
CA GLY A 69 14.56 -6.45 9.21
C GLY A 69 14.57 -4.93 9.02
N GLN A 70 13.65 -4.41 8.21
CA GLN A 70 13.45 -2.98 8.04
C GLN A 70 12.90 -2.33 9.31
N LEU A 71 11.95 -2.98 10.00
CA LEU A 71 11.45 -2.51 11.28
C LEU A 71 12.59 -2.37 12.30
N ALA A 72 13.40 -3.41 12.47
CA ALA A 72 14.55 -3.38 13.37
C ALA A 72 15.54 -2.25 13.02
N ALA A 73 15.77 -1.98 11.72
CA ALA A 73 16.61 -0.89 11.28
C ALA A 73 16.02 0.49 11.64
N ALA A 74 14.73 0.71 11.38
CA ALA A 74 14.04 1.95 11.70
C ALA A 74 14.04 2.25 13.22
N ILE A 75 13.79 1.22 14.03
CA ILE A 75 13.82 1.34 15.50
C ILE A 75 15.21 1.66 16.01
N LYS A 76 16.25 1.05 15.43
CA LYS A 76 17.65 1.38 15.76
C LYS A 76 17.99 2.83 15.39
N ALA A 77 17.45 3.33 14.29
CA ALA A 77 17.59 4.73 13.88
C ALA A 77 16.79 5.71 14.76
N GLY A 78 15.84 5.20 15.56
CA GLY A 78 14.99 6.03 16.43
C GLY A 78 13.95 6.84 15.66
N THR A 79 13.57 6.39 14.45
CA THR A 79 12.59 7.08 13.62
C THR A 79 11.18 6.51 13.81
N PRO A 80 10.11 7.34 13.75
CA PRO A 80 8.74 6.86 13.71
C PRO A 80 8.53 5.86 12.56
N VAL A 81 7.92 4.72 12.88
CA VAL A 81 7.77 3.64 11.91
C VAL A 81 6.38 3.04 11.94
N GLN A 82 5.84 2.80 10.74
CA GLN A 82 4.60 2.07 10.56
C GLN A 82 4.89 0.69 9.96
N ALA A 83 4.21 -0.33 10.48
CA ALA A 83 4.32 -1.70 9.99
C ALA A 83 3.28 -1.93 8.87
N ASP A 84 3.76 -2.18 7.65
CA ASP A 84 2.92 -2.39 6.47
C ASP A 84 2.21 -3.75 6.48
N TRP A 85 1.13 -3.85 5.71
CA TRP A 85 0.29 -5.04 5.62
C TRP A 85 0.98 -6.34 5.13
N PRO A 86 2.10 -6.32 4.38
CA PRO A 86 2.88 -7.52 4.05
C PRO A 86 3.49 -8.24 5.26
N LEU A 87 3.48 -7.64 6.45
CA LEU A 87 3.83 -8.30 7.70
C LEU A 87 2.73 -9.28 8.19
N ASN A 88 1.64 -9.42 7.43
CA ASN A 88 0.61 -10.46 7.58
C ASN A 88 -0.07 -10.46 8.95
N VAL A 89 -0.40 -9.27 9.46
CA VAL A 89 -1.09 -9.12 10.74
C VAL A 89 -2.55 -9.53 10.59
N THR A 90 -2.88 -10.69 11.16
CA THR A 90 -4.21 -11.32 11.05
C THR A 90 -4.89 -11.56 12.40
N ASN A 91 -4.23 -11.22 13.50
CA ASN A 91 -4.71 -11.43 14.86
C ASN A 91 -4.15 -10.35 15.82
N PRO A 92 -4.76 -10.15 17.00
CA PRO A 92 -4.32 -9.12 17.95
C PRO A 92 -2.90 -9.32 18.49
N TRP A 93 -2.44 -10.56 18.63
CA TRP A 93 -1.11 -10.87 19.18
C TRP A 93 0.00 -10.41 18.22
N SER A 94 -0.17 -10.64 16.92
CA SER A 94 0.76 -10.15 15.89
C SER A 94 0.82 -8.63 15.85
N ALA A 95 -0.33 -7.96 15.99
CA ALA A 95 -0.37 -6.49 16.05
C ALA A 95 0.35 -5.96 17.29
N THR A 96 0.09 -6.55 18.46
CA THR A 96 0.73 -6.17 19.73
C THR A 96 2.24 -6.40 19.66
N ALA A 97 2.69 -7.53 19.10
CA ALA A 97 4.12 -7.81 18.93
C ALA A 97 4.84 -6.76 18.08
N LEU A 98 4.21 -6.25 17.02
CA LEU A 98 4.80 -5.17 16.20
C LEU A 98 4.83 -3.84 16.95
N GLN A 99 3.81 -3.54 17.75
CA GLN A 99 3.81 -2.36 18.62
C GLN A 99 4.89 -2.46 19.70
N ASP A 100 5.07 -3.62 20.33
CA ASP A 100 6.11 -3.86 21.34
C ASP A 100 7.52 -3.72 20.74
N LEU A 101 7.68 -4.02 19.45
CA LEU A 101 8.90 -3.75 18.69
C LEU A 101 9.08 -2.26 18.34
N GLY A 102 8.04 -1.44 18.50
CA GLY A 102 8.06 0.02 18.36
C GLY A 102 7.31 0.58 17.15
N ALA A 103 6.49 -0.22 16.46
CA ALA A 103 5.62 0.31 15.41
C ALA A 103 4.49 1.18 15.99
N GLU A 104 4.29 2.38 15.44
CA GLU A 104 3.28 3.34 15.91
C GLU A 104 1.89 3.10 15.29
N LEU A 105 1.85 2.52 14.09
CA LEU A 105 0.65 2.11 13.38
C LEU A 105 0.91 0.78 12.67
N VAL A 106 -0.04 -0.14 12.76
CA VAL A 106 0.04 -1.45 12.10
C VAL A 106 -1.05 -1.56 11.05
N TRP A 107 -0.67 -1.73 9.79
CA TRP A 107 -1.60 -2.00 8.70
C TRP A 107 -2.00 -3.48 8.71
N ALA A 108 -3.28 -3.75 8.94
CA ALA A 108 -3.80 -5.11 8.98
C ALA A 108 -3.78 -5.78 7.61
N SER A 109 -3.70 -7.11 7.59
CA SER A 109 -3.78 -7.88 6.35
C SER A 109 -5.10 -7.62 5.61
N PRO A 110 -5.07 -7.38 4.29
CA PRO A 110 -6.28 -7.22 3.47
C PRO A 110 -7.07 -8.52 3.28
N GLU A 111 -6.54 -9.66 3.77
CA GLU A 111 -7.23 -10.97 3.74
C GLU A 111 -8.22 -11.15 4.89
N LEU A 112 -8.30 -10.19 5.82
CA LEU A 112 -9.23 -10.25 6.93
C LEU A 112 -10.67 -9.99 6.50
N THR A 113 -11.60 -10.72 7.11
CA THR A 113 -13.01 -10.31 7.11
C THR A 113 -13.20 -9.08 7.99
N GLY A 114 -14.28 -8.32 7.78
CA GLY A 114 -14.61 -7.18 8.65
C GLY A 114 -14.74 -7.58 10.13
N SER A 115 -15.28 -8.77 10.41
CA SER A 115 -15.37 -9.28 11.79
C SER A 115 -13.99 -9.52 12.43
N ARG A 116 -13.03 -10.04 11.67
CA ARG A 116 -11.66 -10.29 12.14
C ARG A 116 -10.84 -9.01 12.21
N LEU A 117 -11.01 -8.08 11.27
CA LEU A 117 -10.44 -6.74 11.36
C LEU A 117 -10.84 -6.06 12.67
N ALA A 118 -12.12 -6.18 13.04
CA ALA A 118 -12.66 -5.63 14.26
C ALA A 118 -12.14 -6.33 15.53
N GLU A 119 -11.86 -7.64 15.46
CA GLU A 119 -11.18 -8.38 16.52
C GLU A 119 -9.74 -7.89 16.70
N VAL A 120 -8.98 -7.70 15.61
CA VAL A 120 -7.61 -7.16 15.66
C VAL A 120 -7.62 -5.75 16.24
N ALA A 121 -8.42 -4.85 15.67
CA ALA A 121 -8.46 -3.44 16.06
C ALA A 121 -8.87 -3.21 17.51
N ARG A 122 -9.81 -4.00 18.06
CA ARG A 122 -10.24 -3.88 19.46
C ARG A 122 -9.44 -4.73 20.43
N GLY A 123 -8.78 -5.78 19.94
CA GLY A 123 -8.05 -6.75 20.75
C GLY A 123 -6.58 -6.40 20.97
N SER A 124 -6.00 -5.47 20.18
CA SER A 124 -4.62 -5.00 20.35
C SER A 124 -4.58 -3.58 20.88
N SER A 125 -3.54 -3.24 21.63
CA SER A 125 -3.21 -1.85 22.00
C SER A 125 -2.63 -1.04 20.84
N ALA A 126 -2.26 -1.71 19.74
CA ALA A 126 -1.72 -1.09 18.54
C ALA A 126 -2.82 -0.34 17.77
N PRO A 127 -2.60 0.91 17.34
CA PRO A 127 -3.43 1.53 16.31
C PRO A 127 -3.42 0.67 15.05
N ILE A 128 -4.60 0.33 14.53
CA ILE A 128 -4.75 -0.53 13.35
C ILE A 128 -5.22 0.28 12.15
N GLY A 129 -4.49 0.18 11.04
CA GLY A 129 -4.90 0.70 9.73
C GLY A 129 -5.51 -0.39 8.86
N ALA A 130 -6.43 -0.03 7.96
CA ALA A 130 -7.02 -0.94 6.98
C ALA A 130 -6.90 -0.42 5.55
N LEU A 131 -6.61 -1.32 4.61
CA LEU A 131 -6.69 -1.02 3.18
C LEU A 131 -8.15 -1.07 2.72
N VAL A 132 -8.62 0.00 2.08
CA VAL A 132 -10.02 0.13 1.63
C VAL A 132 -10.17 0.32 0.13
N TYR A 133 -9.09 0.63 -0.57
CA TYR A 133 -9.12 0.85 -2.02
C TYR A 133 -7.80 0.44 -2.67
N GLY A 134 -7.88 -0.11 -3.88
CA GLY A 134 -6.74 -0.29 -4.79
C GLY A 134 -6.52 -1.73 -5.22
N ARG A 135 -5.62 -1.95 -6.17
CA ARG A 135 -5.27 -3.31 -6.61
C ARG A 135 -4.26 -3.92 -5.65
N LEU A 136 -4.59 -5.06 -5.07
CA LEU A 136 -3.68 -5.81 -4.20
C LEU A 136 -2.51 -6.36 -5.02
N GLU A 137 -1.28 -6.13 -4.56
CA GLU A 137 -0.11 -6.79 -5.14
C GLU A 137 -0.12 -8.28 -4.78
N LEU A 138 -0.13 -9.13 -5.80
CA LEU A 138 -0.21 -10.59 -5.69
C LEU A 138 1.17 -11.24 -5.64
N MET A 139 2.15 -10.65 -6.34
CA MET A 139 3.46 -11.24 -6.51
C MET A 139 4.51 -10.17 -6.81
N VAL A 140 5.70 -10.34 -6.23
CA VAL A 140 6.92 -9.64 -6.65
C VAL A 140 7.83 -10.67 -7.32
N SER A 141 8.30 -10.35 -8.53
CA SER A 141 9.28 -11.14 -9.28
C SER A 141 10.62 -10.40 -9.27
N GLU A 142 11.69 -11.08 -8.83
CA GLU A 142 13.07 -10.55 -8.93
C GLU A 142 13.51 -10.31 -10.38
N HIS A 143 12.81 -10.90 -11.35
CA HIS A 143 13.07 -10.70 -12.77
C HIS A 143 12.04 -9.78 -13.41
N CYS A 144 12.52 -8.88 -14.26
CA CYS A 144 11.69 -8.03 -15.11
C CYS A 144 10.92 -8.88 -16.13
N ILE A 145 9.61 -8.97 -15.97
CA ILE A 145 8.72 -9.75 -16.84
C ILE A 145 8.70 -9.20 -18.28
N LEU A 146 9.07 -7.93 -18.47
CA LEU A 146 9.17 -7.30 -19.79
C LEU A 146 10.27 -7.90 -20.70
N GLN A 147 11.12 -8.77 -20.16
CA GLN A 147 12.05 -9.58 -20.96
C GLN A 147 11.33 -10.56 -21.89
N ALA A 148 10.09 -10.96 -21.55
CA ALA A 148 9.25 -11.74 -22.45
C ALA A 148 8.87 -10.97 -23.73
N ALA A 149 8.89 -9.63 -23.68
CA ALA A 149 8.64 -8.75 -24.83
C ALA A 149 9.91 -8.37 -25.61
N GLY A 150 11.06 -8.98 -25.29
CA GLY A 150 12.31 -8.82 -26.02
C GLY A 150 13.53 -8.66 -25.12
N GLU A 151 14.72 -8.57 -25.73
CA GLU A 151 16.00 -8.53 -25.00
C GLU A 151 16.09 -7.37 -23.98
N CYS A 152 16.76 -7.65 -22.86
CA CYS A 152 17.02 -6.68 -21.80
C CYS A 152 18.27 -5.85 -22.13
N ALA A 153 18.11 -4.53 -22.22
CA ALA A 153 19.26 -3.62 -22.40
C ALA A 153 19.99 -3.30 -21.08
N HIS A 154 19.57 -3.88 -19.95
CA HIS A 154 20.10 -3.61 -18.60
C HIS A 154 20.06 -2.13 -18.14
N SER A 155 19.36 -1.27 -18.87
CA SER A 155 19.14 0.15 -18.55
C SER A 155 17.75 0.36 -17.98
N CYS A 156 17.50 -0.13 -16.75
CA CYS A 156 16.18 -0.12 -16.10
C CYS A 156 15.55 1.27 -16.04
N ALA A 157 16.30 2.29 -15.60
CA ALA A 157 15.82 3.66 -15.40
C ALA A 157 15.36 4.36 -16.70
N THR A 158 15.90 3.96 -17.86
CA THR A 158 15.60 4.58 -19.17
C THR A 158 14.89 3.62 -20.12
N CYS A 159 14.44 2.47 -19.63
CA CYS A 159 13.80 1.44 -20.44
C CYS A 159 12.48 1.95 -21.05
N VAL A 160 12.46 2.13 -22.38
CA VAL A 160 11.29 2.66 -23.10
C VAL A 160 10.02 1.82 -22.90
N ARG A 161 10.16 0.51 -22.68
CA ARG A 161 9.01 -0.39 -22.42
C ARG A 161 8.29 -0.03 -21.11
N ARG A 162 8.96 0.60 -20.15
CA ARG A 162 8.37 1.01 -18.87
C ARG A 162 7.56 2.30 -18.94
N ARG A 163 7.57 2.99 -20.09
CA ARG A 163 6.74 4.19 -20.33
C ARG A 163 5.27 3.86 -20.61
N SER A 164 4.95 2.58 -20.74
CA SER A 164 3.59 2.08 -20.93
C SER A 164 3.28 1.08 -19.84
N LEU A 165 2.00 1.01 -19.47
CA LEU A 165 1.50 -0.02 -18.58
C LEU A 165 1.53 -1.38 -19.28
N TRP A 166 1.76 -2.43 -18.50
CA TRP A 166 1.76 -3.82 -18.96
C TRP A 166 0.76 -4.63 -18.16
N TRP A 167 0.23 -5.68 -18.79
CA TRP A 167 -0.69 -6.61 -18.14
C TRP A 167 -0.30 -8.05 -18.47
N LEU A 168 -0.36 -8.90 -17.45
CA LEU A 168 -0.41 -10.34 -17.64
C LEU A 168 -1.86 -10.74 -17.89
N ARG A 169 -2.10 -11.55 -18.91
CA ARG A 169 -3.42 -12.07 -19.25
C ARG A 169 -3.46 -13.56 -18.91
N ASP A 170 -4.41 -13.96 -18.06
CA ASP A 170 -4.59 -15.37 -17.73
C ASP A 170 -5.49 -16.10 -18.74
N GLN A 171 -5.70 -17.40 -18.54
CA GLN A 171 -6.56 -18.23 -19.40
C GLN A 171 -8.05 -17.89 -19.30
N LYS A 172 -8.46 -17.12 -18.29
CA LYS A 172 -9.82 -16.64 -18.06
C LYS A 172 -10.00 -15.19 -18.53
N GLU A 173 -9.00 -14.64 -19.22
CA GLU A 173 -8.99 -13.29 -19.76
C GLU A 173 -8.91 -12.16 -18.74
N TYR A 174 -8.59 -12.47 -17.47
CA TYR A 174 -8.29 -11.44 -16.49
C TYR A 174 -6.95 -10.78 -16.82
N GLN A 175 -6.91 -9.45 -16.68
CA GLN A 175 -5.74 -8.62 -16.94
C GLN A 175 -5.15 -8.11 -15.63
N PHE A 176 -3.98 -8.61 -15.28
CA PHE A 176 -3.25 -8.29 -14.05
C PHE A 176 -2.18 -7.24 -14.36
N PRO A 177 -2.31 -5.99 -13.89
CA PRO A 177 -1.33 -4.97 -14.20
C PRO A 177 0.04 -5.32 -13.62
N VAL A 178 1.08 -4.94 -14.34
CA VAL A 178 2.49 -5.13 -13.96
C VAL A 178 3.18 -3.79 -13.95
N LEU A 179 3.69 -3.41 -12.78
CA LEU A 179 4.61 -2.28 -12.63
C LEU A 179 6.03 -2.83 -12.43
N THR A 180 7.03 -2.12 -12.92
CA THR A 180 8.44 -2.51 -12.75
C THR A 180 9.19 -1.41 -12.04
N ASP A 181 9.79 -1.74 -10.89
CA ASP A 181 10.52 -0.78 -10.08
C ASP A 181 11.91 -0.42 -10.66
N SER A 182 12.62 0.53 -10.05
CA SER A 182 13.97 0.93 -10.48
C SER A 182 14.99 -0.21 -10.36
N GLY A 183 14.78 -1.15 -9.43
CA GLY A 183 15.48 -2.43 -9.28
C GLY A 183 15.28 -3.42 -10.44
N GLY A 184 14.26 -3.22 -11.27
CA GLY A 184 13.87 -4.15 -12.31
C GLY A 184 13.05 -5.34 -11.82
N ARG A 185 12.54 -5.27 -10.58
CA ARG A 185 11.56 -6.22 -10.06
C ARG A 185 10.20 -5.91 -10.65
N SER A 186 9.45 -6.95 -11.00
CA SER A 186 8.08 -6.81 -11.50
C SER A 186 7.09 -7.07 -10.38
N HIS A 187 6.17 -6.12 -10.20
CA HIS A 187 5.09 -6.16 -9.23
C HIS A 187 3.79 -6.45 -9.97
N VAL A 188 3.20 -7.62 -9.70
CA VAL A 188 1.98 -8.08 -10.33
C VAL A 188 0.81 -7.78 -9.41
N PHE A 189 -0.16 -7.02 -9.89
CA PHE A 189 -1.34 -6.62 -9.13
C PHE A 189 -2.58 -7.39 -9.54
N ASN A 190 -3.55 -7.47 -8.63
CA ASN A 190 -4.82 -8.12 -8.89
C ASN A 190 -5.58 -7.43 -10.02
N ALA A 191 -6.30 -8.22 -10.83
CA ALA A 191 -7.04 -7.71 -11.97
C ALA A 191 -8.24 -6.82 -11.57
N VAL A 192 -8.83 -7.09 -10.40
CA VAL A 192 -9.99 -6.37 -9.88
C VAL A 192 -9.58 -5.52 -8.68
N THR A 193 -9.97 -4.25 -8.70
CA THR A 193 -9.70 -3.27 -7.64
C THR A 193 -10.50 -3.59 -6.38
N LEU A 194 -9.84 -3.64 -5.23
CA LEU A 194 -10.51 -3.63 -3.93
C LEU A 194 -11.22 -2.28 -3.77
N ASP A 195 -12.48 -2.31 -3.37
CA ASP A 195 -13.23 -1.12 -3.02
C ASP A 195 -14.19 -1.41 -1.87
N LEU A 196 -13.91 -0.78 -0.73
CA LEU A 196 -14.73 -0.85 0.48
C LEU A 196 -15.44 0.48 0.78
N SER A 197 -15.55 1.40 -0.19
CA SER A 197 -16.28 2.68 -0.03
C SER A 197 -17.71 2.47 0.50
N ARG A 198 -18.42 1.51 -0.09
CA ARG A 198 -19.76 1.09 0.33
C ARG A 198 -19.83 0.43 1.71
N ALA A 199 -18.70 -0.05 2.23
CA ALA A 199 -18.57 -0.74 3.51
C ALA A 199 -17.84 0.10 4.57
N LEU A 200 -17.72 1.42 4.34
CA LEU A 200 -16.98 2.31 5.24
C LEU A 200 -17.59 2.36 6.63
N ALA A 201 -18.91 2.20 6.77
CA ALA A 201 -19.56 2.16 8.08
C ALA A 201 -19.06 0.97 8.90
N GLU A 202 -18.93 -0.21 8.29
CA GLU A 202 -18.37 -1.41 8.91
C GLU A 202 -16.87 -1.29 9.17
N VAL A 203 -16.11 -0.68 8.25
CA VAL A 203 -14.66 -0.45 8.43
C VAL A 203 -14.41 0.51 9.60
N ILE A 204 -15.10 1.64 9.66
CA ILE A 204 -14.97 2.62 10.74
C ILE A 204 -15.49 2.01 12.06
N GLY A 205 -16.64 1.32 12.02
CA GLY A 205 -17.20 0.61 13.17
C GLY A 205 -16.33 -0.55 13.69
N ALA A 206 -15.39 -1.05 12.88
CA ALA A 206 -14.38 -2.02 13.35
C ALA A 206 -13.40 -1.40 14.36
N GLY A 207 -13.28 -0.07 14.40
CA GLY A 207 -12.37 0.66 15.30
C GLY A 207 -10.99 0.89 14.71
N VAL A 208 -10.86 0.94 13.38
CA VAL A 208 -9.58 1.26 12.73
C VAL A 208 -9.18 2.71 12.99
N ALA A 209 -7.89 2.95 13.21
CA ALA A 209 -7.32 4.27 13.40
C ALA A 209 -7.08 5.02 12.08
N ALA A 210 -6.91 4.28 10.97
CA ALA A 210 -6.65 4.85 9.66
C ALA A 210 -7.16 3.96 8.53
N VAL A 211 -7.42 4.58 7.38
CA VAL A 211 -7.68 3.87 6.12
C VAL A 211 -6.65 4.24 5.06
N ARG A 212 -6.38 3.30 4.15
CA ARG A 212 -5.42 3.45 3.07
C ARG A 212 -6.02 3.13 1.69
N LEU A 213 -5.54 3.88 0.71
CA LEU A 213 -5.76 3.65 -0.71
C LEU A 213 -4.43 3.25 -1.36
N GLU A 214 -4.46 2.33 -2.32
CA GLU A 214 -3.30 1.94 -3.13
C GLU A 214 -3.51 2.38 -4.58
N MET A 215 -2.79 3.43 -5.00
CA MET A 215 -2.73 3.86 -6.40
C MET A 215 -1.65 3.05 -7.11
N THR A 216 -1.99 2.54 -8.28
CA THR A 216 -1.18 1.61 -9.07
C THR A 216 -1.10 2.07 -10.51
N THR A 217 -2.20 2.00 -11.24
CA THR A 217 -2.29 2.32 -12.67
C THR A 217 -3.01 3.64 -12.93
N GLU A 218 -3.56 4.23 -11.89
CA GLU A 218 -4.28 5.50 -11.91
C GLU A 218 -3.32 6.64 -12.29
N THR A 219 -3.75 7.48 -13.22
CA THR A 219 -3.08 8.75 -13.52
C THR A 219 -3.19 9.72 -12.33
N PRO A 220 -2.36 10.77 -12.24
CA PRO A 220 -2.47 11.77 -11.17
C PRO A 220 -3.87 12.38 -11.03
N SER A 221 -4.56 12.63 -12.15
CA SER A 221 -5.94 13.13 -12.15
C SER A 221 -6.92 12.13 -11.57
N GLU A 222 -6.87 10.87 -12.03
CA GLU A 222 -7.73 9.80 -11.50
C GLU A 222 -7.46 9.56 -10.01
N ALA A 223 -6.19 9.55 -9.61
CA ALA A 223 -5.78 9.39 -8.22
C ALA A 223 -6.30 10.53 -7.34
N SER A 224 -6.30 11.77 -7.82
CA SER A 224 -6.91 12.93 -7.15
C SER A 224 -8.41 12.76 -6.98
N ASP A 225 -9.13 12.37 -8.03
CA ASP A 225 -10.59 12.19 -7.99
C ASP A 225 -11.00 11.05 -7.04
N ILE A 226 -10.30 9.92 -7.09
CA ILE A 226 -10.50 8.78 -6.18
C ILE A 226 -10.21 9.20 -4.74
N THR A 227 -9.10 9.91 -4.51
CA THR A 227 -8.68 10.33 -3.18
C THR A 227 -9.70 11.29 -2.56
N SER A 228 -10.11 12.33 -3.30
CA SER A 228 -11.09 13.30 -2.82
C SER A 228 -12.44 12.63 -2.53
N SER A 229 -12.91 11.76 -3.42
CA SER A 229 -14.16 10.99 -3.22
C SER A 229 -14.10 10.11 -1.96
N MET A 230 -12.98 9.41 -1.74
CA MET A 230 -12.83 8.57 -0.54
C MET A 230 -12.69 9.41 0.74
N VAL A 231 -11.97 10.53 0.69
CA VAL A 231 -11.83 11.44 1.84
C VAL A 231 -13.18 12.02 2.24
N GLU A 232 -13.99 12.45 1.27
CA GLU A 232 -15.36 12.92 1.52
C GLU A 232 -16.22 11.81 2.13
N ALA A 233 -16.20 10.60 1.54
CA ALA A 233 -16.96 9.46 2.04
C ALA A 233 -16.57 9.09 3.48
N VAL A 234 -15.27 9.01 3.79
CA VAL A 234 -14.76 8.71 5.13
C VAL A 234 -15.23 9.77 6.13
N ARG A 235 -15.11 11.06 5.80
CA ARG A 235 -15.57 12.14 6.69
C ARG A 235 -17.07 12.10 6.91
N HIS A 236 -17.85 11.88 5.86
CA HIS A 236 -19.31 11.80 5.94
C HIS A 236 -19.73 10.65 6.85
N VAL A 237 -19.22 9.43 6.61
CA VAL A 237 -19.54 8.25 7.43
C VAL A 237 -19.05 8.40 8.87
N ALA A 238 -17.86 8.96 9.10
CA ALA A 238 -17.35 9.22 10.45
C ALA A 238 -18.22 10.21 11.24
N SER A 239 -18.94 11.11 10.55
CA SER A 239 -19.91 12.03 11.15
C SER A 239 -21.32 11.44 11.34
N GLY A 240 -21.51 10.15 11.07
CA GLY A 240 -22.79 9.44 11.18
C GLY A 240 -23.63 9.43 9.90
N GLY A 241 -23.05 9.82 8.77
CA GLY A 241 -23.67 9.68 7.44
C GLY A 241 -23.64 8.24 6.91
N GLU A 242 -24.41 7.99 5.86
CA GLU A 242 -24.45 6.69 5.17
C GLU A 242 -23.30 6.57 4.17
N PRO A 243 -22.76 5.37 3.91
CA PRO A 243 -21.73 5.18 2.91
C PRO A 243 -22.26 5.42 1.49
N PRO A 244 -21.37 5.67 0.50
CA PRO A 244 -21.76 5.77 -0.90
C PRO A 244 -22.59 4.56 -1.37
N VAL A 245 -23.56 4.80 -2.26
CA VAL A 245 -24.40 3.72 -2.82
C VAL A 245 -23.64 2.94 -3.91
N VAL A 246 -22.79 3.63 -4.67
CA VAL A 246 -22.02 3.07 -5.78
C VAL A 246 -20.55 2.99 -5.36
N ALA A 247 -19.86 1.91 -5.75
CA ALA A 247 -18.43 1.80 -5.57
C ALA A 247 -17.68 2.85 -6.40
N ILE A 248 -16.54 3.31 -5.93
CA ILE A 248 -15.69 4.26 -6.66
C ILE A 248 -15.04 3.57 -7.85
N ALA A 249 -14.55 2.35 -7.67
CA ALA A 249 -14.01 1.52 -8.74
C ALA A 249 -15.09 0.76 -9.51
N ASN A 250 -14.86 0.54 -10.80
CA ASN A 250 -15.67 -0.32 -11.64
C ASN A 250 -14.78 -1.03 -12.70
N PRO A 251 -14.68 -2.37 -12.72
CA PRO A 251 -15.25 -3.31 -11.75
C PRO A 251 -14.57 -3.24 -10.38
N ALA A 252 -15.30 -3.66 -9.34
CA ALA A 252 -14.81 -3.66 -7.95
C ALA A 252 -15.04 -5.01 -7.26
N THR A 253 -14.22 -5.30 -6.26
CA THR A 253 -14.38 -6.42 -5.32
C THR A 253 -14.31 -5.94 -3.88
N SER A 254 -14.98 -6.63 -2.96
CA SER A 254 -14.82 -6.42 -1.51
C SER A 254 -13.68 -7.28 -0.92
N GLY A 255 -12.94 -7.99 -1.78
CA GLY A 255 -11.90 -8.92 -1.35
C GLY A 255 -12.46 -9.96 -0.37
N HIS A 256 -11.79 -10.11 0.77
CA HIS A 256 -12.18 -11.04 1.82
C HIS A 256 -13.09 -10.42 2.88
N PHE A 257 -13.42 -9.13 2.78
CA PHE A 257 -14.09 -8.38 3.84
C PHE A 257 -15.42 -9.02 4.27
N PHE A 258 -16.22 -9.49 3.31
CA PHE A 258 -17.48 -10.21 3.56
C PHE A 258 -17.37 -11.74 3.38
N ARG A 259 -16.25 -12.25 2.89
CA ARG A 259 -16.04 -13.67 2.54
C ARG A 259 -14.66 -14.12 2.99
N GLY A 260 -14.59 -14.64 4.20
CA GLY A 260 -13.33 -15.11 4.78
C GLY A 260 -12.76 -16.35 4.09
N ILE A 261 -11.44 -16.47 4.15
CA ILE A 261 -10.73 -17.72 3.93
C ILE A 261 -10.87 -18.53 5.23
N ARG A 262 -11.30 -19.80 5.13
CA ARG A 262 -11.45 -20.70 6.28
C ARG A 262 -10.10 -21.24 6.74
#